data_AF-A0A3M1E182-F1
#
_entry.id   AF-A0A3M1E182-F1
#
_cell.length_a   1.000
_cell.length_b   1.000
_cell.length_c   1.000
_cell.angle_alpha   90.00
_cell.angle_beta   90.00
_cell.angle_gamma   90.00
#
_symmetry.space_group_name_H-M   'P 1'
#
loop_
_entity.id
_entity.type
_entity.pdbx_description
1 polymer ?
#
loop_
_entity_poly.entity_id
_entity_poly.type
_entity_poly.pdbx_seq_one_letter_code
_entity_poly.pdbx_strand_id
1 'polypeptide(L)'
;VRALSRGIRVEPNPFQRTVNIIGGSKRNRVATGVYGATIAGGGQSIDSAVCCENIVEGSFSTICGGIANFASGWFATVAGGRDNAALGDYSFAAGYRARADHDNSFVWSSRYPGTHSERDGQFRVNAYGGVRFDVNDNAYVDILFRRGNVFVPDKVITTSTGAFLSAGGVWTNASDARAKEGYKEVDRDDLLRRLAAMPISTWYYKAEGPRIRRIGPTAQDFHAAFGLGDGTSIATVDADGVALAAIQGLYERMRNAEAKVRKLRVEYERRLAEKQETIDRLDRRLTRLERVLDRIMGKKSGER
;
A
#
# COMPACT_ATOMS: atom_id res chain seq x y z
N VAL A 1 46.43 2.16 47.25
CA VAL A 1 45.03 2.04 47.71
C VAL A 1 44.13 2.01 46.47
N ARG A 2 43.67 0.83 46.04
CA ARG A 2 42.78 0.68 44.88
C ARG A 2 41.45 1.38 45.18
N ALA A 3 41.10 2.40 44.40
CA ALA A 3 39.84 3.11 44.54
C ALA A 3 38.70 2.12 44.28
N LEU A 4 38.00 1.75 45.35
CA LEU A 4 36.89 0.80 45.35
C LEU A 4 35.87 1.19 44.28
N SER A 5 35.79 0.37 43.23
CA SER A 5 34.64 0.26 42.35
C SER A 5 33.42 -0.06 43.22
N ARG A 6 32.62 0.96 43.56
CA ARG A 6 31.42 0.79 44.40
C ARG A 6 30.40 -0.02 43.58
N GLY A 7 30.26 -1.31 43.89
CA GLY A 7 29.44 -2.24 43.10
C GLY A 7 27.95 -1.90 43.11
N ILE A 8 27.39 -1.59 44.29
CA ILE A 8 25.98 -1.25 44.50
C ILE A 8 25.88 -0.19 45.61
N ARG A 9 25.04 0.83 45.40
CA ARG A 9 24.69 1.88 46.36
C ARG A 9 23.17 1.84 46.58
N VAL A 10 22.76 1.73 47.84
CA VAL A 10 21.36 1.80 48.26
C VAL A 10 21.15 3.15 48.92
N GLU A 11 20.31 3.99 48.32
CA GLU A 11 20.02 5.33 48.84
C GLU A 11 18.62 5.35 49.47
N PRO A 12 18.50 5.52 50.80
CA PRO A 12 17.21 5.71 51.44
C PRO A 12 16.61 7.06 51.05
N ASN A 13 15.29 7.13 50.98
CA ASN A 13 14.55 8.37 50.72
C ASN A 13 13.80 8.88 51.97
N PRO A 14 13.39 10.16 51.99
CA PRO A 14 12.88 10.84 53.18
C PRO A 14 11.63 10.19 53.80
N PHE A 15 10.87 9.43 53.03
CA PHE A 15 9.64 8.78 53.50
C PHE A 15 9.83 7.33 53.96
N GLN A 16 11.05 6.78 53.91
CA GLN A 16 11.44 5.43 54.38
C GLN A 16 10.62 4.25 53.80
N ARG A 17 9.79 4.46 52.77
CA ARG A 17 8.90 3.42 52.20
C ARG A 17 9.54 2.62 51.06
N THR A 18 10.62 3.13 50.47
CA THR A 18 11.37 2.47 49.41
C THR A 18 12.80 3.00 49.37
N VAL A 19 13.68 2.35 48.61
CA VAL A 19 15.07 2.75 48.41
C VAL A 19 15.34 2.93 46.93
N ASN A 20 16.31 3.79 46.58
CA ASN A 20 16.88 3.78 45.24
C ASN A 20 18.03 2.79 45.20
N ILE A 21 18.14 2.00 44.13
CA ILE A 21 19.21 1.02 43.92
C ILE A 21 20.09 1.49 42.76
N ILE A 22 21.38 1.70 43.02
CA ILE A 22 22.32 2.29 42.06
C ILE A 22 23.56 1.41 41.97
N GLY A 23 23.62 0.58 40.94
CA GLY A 23 24.77 -0.26 40.59
C GLY A 23 25.74 0.41 39.62
N GLY A 24 26.95 -0.14 39.54
CA GLY A 24 27.94 0.20 38.50
C GLY A 24 28.83 1.40 38.84
N SER A 25 29.01 2.31 37.87
CA SER A 25 29.91 3.46 38.01
C SER A 25 29.51 4.35 39.17
N LYS A 26 30.51 4.88 39.90
CA LYS A 26 30.29 5.89 40.95
C LYS A 26 29.64 7.17 40.44
N ARG A 27 29.69 7.40 39.12
CA ARG A 27 29.07 8.56 38.45
C ARG A 27 27.56 8.36 38.25
N ASN A 28 27.04 7.14 38.31
CA ASN A 28 25.59 6.92 38.25
C ASN A 28 24.88 7.68 39.35
N ARG A 29 23.79 8.36 38.97
CA ARG A 29 23.11 9.33 39.81
C ARG A 29 21.61 9.10 39.77
N VAL A 30 21.01 9.17 40.95
CA VAL A 30 19.58 9.37 41.11
C VAL A 30 19.40 10.76 41.71
N ALA A 31 18.45 11.55 41.21
CA ALA A 31 18.21 12.90 41.70
C ALA A 31 17.62 12.89 43.12
N THR A 32 17.86 13.97 43.86
CA THR A 32 17.32 14.14 45.21
C THR A 32 15.79 14.15 45.16
N GLY A 33 15.15 13.40 46.06
CA GLY A 33 13.68 13.32 46.15
C GLY A 33 13.04 12.28 45.22
N VAL A 34 13.83 11.56 44.43
CA VAL A 34 13.34 10.42 43.63
C VAL A 34 13.08 9.20 44.50
N TYR A 35 12.00 8.48 44.22
CA TYR A 35 11.58 7.29 44.96
C TYR A 35 11.67 6.02 44.10
N GLY A 36 12.18 4.93 44.65
CA GLY A 36 12.12 3.61 44.03
C GLY A 36 12.82 3.50 42.68
N ALA A 37 13.77 4.39 42.39
CA ALA A 37 14.51 4.36 41.13
C ALA A 37 15.54 3.23 41.12
N THR A 38 15.79 2.68 39.94
CA THR A 38 16.80 1.64 39.73
C THR A 38 17.76 2.01 38.62
N ILE A 39 19.05 1.98 38.91
CA ILE A 39 20.12 1.90 37.91
C ILE A 39 20.83 0.58 38.16
N ALA A 40 20.65 -0.42 37.29
CA ALA A 40 21.20 -1.75 37.56
C ALA A 40 22.74 -1.81 37.37
N GLY A 41 23.33 -0.94 36.54
CA GLY A 41 24.77 -0.93 36.29
C GLY A 41 25.22 0.07 35.22
N GLY A 42 26.38 -0.19 34.63
CA GLY A 42 26.96 0.66 33.58
C GLY A 42 27.49 2.00 34.11
N GLY A 43 27.39 3.06 33.31
CA GLY A 43 27.72 4.43 33.76
C GLY A 43 29.16 4.91 33.51
N GLN A 44 29.97 4.11 32.82
CA GLN A 44 31.35 4.47 32.46
C GLN A 44 31.72 3.82 31.12
N SER A 45 32.27 4.62 30.20
CA SER A 45 32.87 4.13 28.96
C SER A 45 34.24 3.51 29.24
N ILE A 46 34.57 2.45 28.51
CA ILE A 46 35.89 1.80 28.52
C ILE A 46 37.00 2.72 27.98
N ASP A 47 36.67 3.71 27.15
CA ASP A 47 37.63 4.44 26.31
C ASP A 47 37.76 5.95 26.57
N SER A 48 37.05 6.57 27.53
CA SER A 48 37.14 8.03 27.70
C SER A 48 36.75 8.56 29.09
N ALA A 49 37.39 9.67 29.49
CA ALA A 49 37.10 10.44 30.71
C ALA A 49 35.76 11.22 30.67
N VAL A 50 35.10 11.29 29.50
CA VAL A 50 33.87 12.04 29.25
C VAL A 50 32.65 11.40 29.94
N CYS A 51 31.71 12.23 30.39
CA CYS A 51 30.49 11.85 31.11
C CYS A 51 29.75 10.71 30.41
N CYS A 52 29.50 9.65 31.17
CA CYS A 52 28.87 8.41 30.70
C CYS A 52 27.85 7.91 31.73
N GLU A 53 27.50 8.75 32.70
CA GLU A 53 26.63 8.38 33.80
C GLU A 53 25.22 8.09 33.31
N ASN A 54 24.61 7.12 33.97
CA ASN A 54 23.17 6.95 33.90
C ASN A 54 22.54 7.84 34.98
N ILE A 55 21.50 8.58 34.61
CA ILE A 55 20.83 9.53 35.49
C ILE A 55 19.33 9.21 35.53
N VAL A 56 18.79 9.05 36.73
CA VAL A 56 17.35 8.93 36.95
C VAL A 56 16.85 10.13 37.75
N GLU A 57 15.87 10.85 37.18
CA GLU A 57 15.17 11.97 37.81
C GLU A 57 13.66 11.67 38.02
N GLY A 58 13.14 10.65 37.36
CA GLY A 58 11.75 10.20 37.53
C GLY A 58 11.59 9.19 38.67
N SER A 59 10.52 9.32 39.44
CA SER A 59 10.18 8.33 40.47
C SER A 59 9.73 7.01 39.84
N PHE A 60 10.19 5.90 40.43
CA PHE A 60 9.99 4.53 39.97
C PHE A 60 10.57 4.22 38.59
N SER A 61 11.42 5.12 38.09
CA SER A 61 12.03 4.98 36.78
C SER A 61 13.26 4.09 36.84
N THR A 62 13.52 3.38 35.74
CA THR A 62 14.54 2.34 35.68
C THR A 62 15.48 2.54 34.51
N ILE A 63 16.77 2.45 34.76
CA ILE A 63 17.80 2.29 33.73
C ILE A 63 18.47 0.93 33.95
N CYS A 64 18.27 0.00 33.03
CA CYS A 64 18.82 -1.36 33.15
C CYS A 64 20.35 -1.41 33.00
N GLY A 65 20.98 -0.34 32.48
CA GLY A 65 22.43 -0.24 32.36
C GLY A 65 22.84 0.57 31.14
N GLY A 66 24.00 0.24 30.57
CA GLY A 66 24.56 0.98 29.45
C GLY A 66 25.26 2.29 29.87
N ILE A 67 25.35 3.24 28.96
CA ILE A 67 26.15 4.46 29.10
C ILE A 67 25.34 5.69 28.70
N ALA A 68 25.43 6.76 29.48
CA ALA A 68 24.83 8.06 29.17
C ALA A 68 23.31 8.00 28.95
N ASN A 69 22.61 7.17 29.72
CA ASN A 69 21.15 7.07 29.66
C ASN A 69 20.49 8.01 30.67
N PHE A 70 19.35 8.59 30.30
CA PHE A 70 18.61 9.57 31.10
C PHE A 70 17.14 9.18 31.23
N ALA A 71 16.60 9.11 32.44
CA ALA A 71 15.19 8.79 32.68
C ALA A 71 14.57 9.81 33.65
N SER A 72 13.75 10.73 33.14
CA SER A 72 13.14 11.79 33.95
C SER A 72 11.63 11.67 34.12
N GLY A 73 10.93 11.00 33.20
CA GLY A 73 9.50 10.74 33.35
C GLY A 73 9.24 9.76 34.48
N TRP A 74 8.09 9.87 35.15
CA TRP A 74 7.68 8.95 36.21
C TRP A 74 7.39 7.58 35.60
N PHE A 75 7.81 6.51 36.26
CA PHE A 75 7.71 5.13 35.75
C PHE A 75 8.39 4.90 34.40
N ALA A 76 9.27 5.82 33.96
CA ALA A 76 9.97 5.71 32.70
C ALA A 76 11.03 4.60 32.73
N THR A 77 11.26 3.95 31.59
CA THR A 77 12.24 2.87 31.47
C THR A 77 13.21 3.15 30.34
N VAL A 78 14.50 3.12 30.64
CA VAL A 78 15.55 2.97 29.64
C VAL A 78 16.10 1.55 29.73
N ALA A 79 15.79 0.72 28.74
CA ALA A 79 16.20 -0.69 28.74
C ALA A 79 17.72 -0.88 28.57
N GLY A 80 18.44 0.18 28.19
CA GLY A 80 19.89 0.19 28.07
C GLY A 80 20.36 0.59 26.68
N GLY A 81 21.65 0.38 26.43
CA GLY A 81 22.36 0.92 25.27
C GLY A 81 23.02 2.25 25.61
N ARG A 82 23.08 3.18 24.65
CA ARG A 82 23.85 4.42 24.77
C ARG A 82 23.05 5.67 24.40
N ASP A 83 23.22 6.74 25.18
CA ASP A 83 22.69 8.08 24.89
C ASP A 83 21.16 8.09 24.71
N ASN A 84 20.41 7.24 25.41
CA ASN A 84 18.95 7.23 25.32
C ASN A 84 18.30 8.10 26.40
N ALA A 85 17.13 8.67 26.12
CA ALA A 85 16.36 9.46 27.06
C ALA A 85 14.90 8.98 27.12
N ALA A 86 14.38 8.71 28.31
CA ALA A 86 12.96 8.45 28.56
C ALA A 86 12.40 9.59 29.42
N LEU A 87 11.83 10.60 28.77
CA LEU A 87 11.46 11.89 29.38
C LEU A 87 9.99 11.98 29.79
N GLY A 88 9.10 11.35 29.01
CA GLY A 88 7.67 11.33 29.32
C GLY A 88 7.32 10.31 30.40
N ASP A 89 6.22 10.54 31.09
CA ASP A 89 5.70 9.59 32.07
C ASP A 89 5.30 8.28 31.37
N TYR A 90 5.59 7.14 32.01
CA TYR A 90 5.39 5.79 31.45
C TYR A 90 6.13 5.53 30.12
N SER A 91 7.13 6.35 29.77
CA SER A 91 7.84 6.22 28.50
C SER A 91 8.89 5.11 28.52
N PHE A 92 9.23 4.61 27.33
CA PHE A 92 10.24 3.57 27.12
C PHE A 92 11.25 3.99 26.04
N ALA A 93 12.54 3.95 26.35
CA ALA A 93 13.62 4.22 25.40
C ALA A 93 14.69 3.11 25.39
N ALA A 94 15.21 2.77 24.21
CA ALA A 94 16.23 1.73 24.09
C ALA A 94 17.09 1.86 22.82
N GLY A 95 18.33 1.35 22.91
CA GLY A 95 19.26 1.25 21.78
C GLY A 95 20.32 2.35 21.77
N TYR A 96 20.44 3.11 20.68
CA TYR A 96 21.40 4.19 20.53
C TYR A 96 20.71 5.49 20.10
N ARG A 97 20.72 6.48 21.00
CA ARG A 97 20.11 7.81 20.80
C ARG A 97 18.59 7.78 20.57
N ALA A 98 17.88 6.88 21.24
CA ALA A 98 16.43 6.88 21.30
C ALA A 98 15.93 7.89 22.36
N ARG A 99 14.96 8.73 22.00
CA ARG A 99 14.37 9.73 22.91
C ARG A 99 12.85 9.60 23.00
N ALA A 100 12.34 9.08 24.10
CA ALA A 100 10.91 9.02 24.39
C ALA A 100 10.51 10.32 25.13
N ASP A 101 10.38 11.40 24.35
CA ASP A 101 10.13 12.76 24.83
C ASP A 101 8.70 13.02 25.35
N HIS A 102 7.74 12.16 24.99
CA HIS A 102 6.30 12.32 25.28
C HIS A 102 5.77 11.17 26.16
N ASP A 103 4.64 11.39 26.83
CA ASP A 103 4.06 10.42 27.76
C ASP A 103 3.61 9.15 27.01
N ASN A 104 3.73 8.00 27.67
CA ASN A 104 3.33 6.69 27.14
C ASN A 104 4.04 6.29 25.83
N SER A 105 5.10 7.01 25.42
CA SER A 105 5.80 6.75 24.16
C SER A 105 6.82 5.61 24.29
N PHE A 106 6.98 4.84 23.21
CA PHE A 106 7.98 3.79 23.08
C PHE A 106 8.91 4.14 21.93
N VAL A 107 10.20 4.29 22.20
CA VAL A 107 11.19 4.67 21.20
C VAL A 107 12.38 3.70 21.20
N TRP A 108 12.63 3.10 20.05
CA TRP A 108 13.82 2.27 19.83
C TRP A 108 14.65 2.79 18.66
N SER A 109 15.98 2.78 18.79
CA SER A 109 16.89 3.22 17.75
C SER A 109 18.13 2.36 17.65
N SER A 110 18.46 1.92 16.43
CA SER A 110 19.65 1.12 16.13
C SER A 110 20.94 1.93 15.94
N ARG A 111 20.84 3.20 15.48
CA ARG A 111 21.99 3.96 14.97
C ARG A 111 21.77 5.48 14.99
N TYR A 112 22.88 6.23 14.98
CA TYR A 112 22.92 7.68 14.71
C TYR A 112 22.15 8.06 13.42
N PRO A 113 21.41 9.19 13.39
CA PRO A 113 21.30 10.23 14.41
C PRO A 113 20.46 9.90 15.66
N GLY A 114 19.81 8.73 15.71
CA GLY A 114 18.79 8.46 16.70
C GLY A 114 17.40 8.83 16.21
N THR A 115 16.42 8.81 17.09
CA THR A 115 15.06 9.29 16.81
C THR A 115 14.36 9.67 18.11
N HIS A 116 13.31 10.48 18.03
CA HIS A 116 12.57 10.96 19.20
C HIS A 116 11.06 10.83 19.02
N SER A 117 10.25 10.61 20.05
CA SER A 117 8.79 10.64 19.92
C SER A 117 8.29 12.04 19.52
N GLU A 118 7.22 12.14 18.74
CA GLU A 118 6.60 13.40 18.29
C GLU A 118 5.26 13.72 18.98
N ARG A 119 4.73 12.78 19.77
CA ARG A 119 3.45 12.88 20.48
C ARG A 119 3.30 11.76 21.51
N ASP A 120 2.34 11.93 22.40
CA ASP A 120 1.99 10.92 23.41
C ASP A 120 1.55 9.59 22.78
N GLY A 121 1.86 8.48 23.45
CA GLY A 121 1.44 7.13 23.06
C GLY A 121 2.07 6.59 21.77
N GLN A 122 3.09 7.27 21.21
CA GLN A 122 3.70 6.85 19.95
C GLN A 122 4.66 5.66 20.14
N PHE A 123 4.51 4.62 19.30
CA PHE A 123 5.55 3.62 19.05
C PHE A 123 6.41 4.05 17.86
N ARG A 124 7.67 4.43 18.11
CA ARG A 124 8.62 4.92 17.08
C ARG A 124 9.88 4.07 17.04
N VAL A 125 10.23 3.58 15.84
CA VAL A 125 11.39 2.69 15.63
C VAL A 125 12.29 3.25 14.55
N ASN A 126 13.57 3.46 14.86
CA ASN A 126 14.64 3.73 13.91
C ASN A 126 15.52 2.48 13.71
N ALA A 127 15.05 1.57 12.86
CA ALA A 127 15.74 0.33 12.53
C ALA A 127 16.35 0.41 11.13
N TYR A 128 17.66 0.70 11.06
CA TYR A 128 18.37 0.85 9.79
C TYR A 128 18.39 -0.46 8.97
N GLY A 129 18.30 -1.62 9.63
CA GLY A 129 18.17 -2.93 9.00
C GLY A 129 16.73 -3.32 8.62
N GLY A 130 15.74 -2.47 8.89
CA GLY A 130 14.32 -2.79 8.74
C GLY A 130 13.69 -3.41 9.99
N VAL A 131 12.38 -3.66 9.89
CA VAL A 131 11.52 -4.26 10.90
C VAL A 131 10.79 -5.44 10.28
N ARG A 132 10.78 -6.57 10.98
CA ARG A 132 10.04 -7.77 10.61
C ARG A 132 8.98 -8.07 11.65
N PHE A 133 7.78 -8.39 11.20
CA PHE A 133 6.70 -8.95 12.01
C PHE A 133 6.43 -10.37 11.54
N ASP A 134 6.88 -11.35 12.32
CA ASP A 134 6.58 -12.76 12.09
C ASP A 134 5.18 -13.08 12.62
N VAL A 135 4.36 -13.70 11.78
CA VAL A 135 3.03 -14.22 12.15
C VAL A 135 3.14 -15.69 12.56
N ASN A 136 3.97 -16.45 11.85
CA ASN A 136 4.37 -17.83 12.14
C ASN A 136 5.62 -18.17 11.30
N ASP A 137 6.02 -19.45 11.28
CA ASP A 137 7.23 -19.93 10.60
C ASP A 137 7.33 -19.55 9.11
N ASN A 138 6.19 -19.35 8.42
CA ASN A 138 6.14 -19.09 6.98
C ASN A 138 5.45 -17.77 6.60
N ALA A 139 4.87 -17.04 7.54
CA ALA A 139 4.13 -15.82 7.28
C ALA A 139 4.78 -14.63 7.99
N TYR A 140 5.09 -13.59 7.22
CA TYR A 140 5.74 -12.39 7.73
C TYR A 140 5.38 -11.15 6.93
N VAL A 141 5.52 -9.99 7.59
CA VAL A 141 5.57 -8.68 6.94
C VAL A 141 6.92 -8.05 7.25
N ASP A 142 7.64 -7.71 6.19
CA ASP A 142 8.98 -7.16 6.22
C ASP A 142 8.94 -5.71 5.73
N ILE A 143 9.30 -4.77 6.61
CA ILE A 143 9.50 -3.36 6.29
C ILE A 143 11.00 -3.11 6.28
N LEU A 144 11.63 -3.16 5.11
CA LEU A 144 13.07 -2.96 4.99
C LEU A 144 13.42 -2.13 3.77
N PHE A 145 14.49 -1.35 3.90
CA PHE A 145 15.15 -0.68 2.77
C PHE A 145 16.47 -1.36 2.38
N ARG A 146 17.02 -2.18 3.28
CA ARG A 146 18.36 -2.75 3.17
C ARG A 146 18.38 -4.17 3.72
N ARG A 147 18.75 -5.17 2.91
CA ARG A 147 18.98 -6.56 3.34
C ARG A 147 20.50 -6.80 3.38
N GLY A 148 21.10 -6.74 4.56
CA GLY A 148 22.56 -6.82 4.71
C GLY A 148 23.29 -5.61 4.11
N ASN A 149 24.31 -5.81 3.28
CA ASN A 149 24.96 -4.72 2.53
C ASN A 149 24.27 -4.37 1.21
N VAL A 150 23.24 -5.14 0.82
CA VAL A 150 22.49 -4.92 -0.41
C VAL A 150 21.35 -3.96 -0.09
N PHE A 151 21.40 -2.76 -0.68
CA PHE A 151 20.18 -1.96 -0.82
C PHE A 151 19.15 -2.84 -1.52
N VAL A 152 17.92 -2.90 -1.00
CA VAL A 152 16.79 -3.49 -1.73
C VAL A 152 16.05 -2.29 -2.31
N PRO A 153 16.62 -1.60 -3.33
CA PRO A 153 16.17 -0.27 -3.74
C PRO A 153 14.72 -0.26 -4.21
N ASP A 154 14.14 -1.43 -4.51
CA ASP A 154 12.87 -1.52 -5.19
C ASP A 154 11.70 -1.85 -4.29
N LYS A 155 11.88 -2.24 -3.02
CA LYS A 155 10.76 -2.74 -2.16
C LYS A 155 10.86 -2.21 -0.73
N VAL A 156 9.77 -1.61 -0.25
CA VAL A 156 9.66 -1.05 1.11
C VAL A 156 8.88 -1.98 2.03
N ILE A 157 7.79 -2.56 1.52
CA ILE A 157 7.02 -3.62 2.20
C ILE A 157 7.12 -4.87 1.36
N THR A 158 7.50 -5.99 1.97
CA THR A 158 7.47 -7.31 1.33
C THR A 158 6.69 -8.28 2.19
N THR A 159 5.84 -9.11 1.56
CA THR A 159 5.07 -10.16 2.24
C THR A 159 5.59 -11.54 1.84
N SER A 160 5.33 -12.55 2.67
CA SER A 160 5.68 -13.95 2.35
C SER A 160 4.98 -14.50 1.10
N THR A 161 3.91 -13.86 0.63
CA THR A 161 3.16 -14.27 -0.57
C THR A 161 3.85 -13.91 -1.89
N GLY A 162 4.89 -13.06 -1.83
CA GLY A 162 5.55 -12.49 -3.02
C GLY A 162 5.02 -11.12 -3.45
N ALA A 163 3.89 -10.66 -2.89
CA ALA A 163 3.39 -9.29 -3.11
C ALA A 163 4.25 -8.26 -2.34
N PHE A 164 4.41 -7.06 -2.91
CA PHE A 164 5.26 -6.02 -2.34
C PHE A 164 4.80 -4.59 -2.68
N LEU A 165 5.20 -3.63 -1.85
CA LEU A 165 5.14 -2.20 -2.13
C LEU A 165 6.50 -1.73 -2.63
N SER A 166 6.55 -1.13 -3.81
CA SER A 166 7.80 -0.62 -4.35
C SER A 166 8.28 0.64 -3.64
N ALA A 167 9.57 0.97 -3.75
CA ALA A 167 10.09 2.25 -3.25
C ALA A 167 9.51 3.47 -3.97
N GLY A 168 8.99 3.29 -5.19
CA GLY A 168 8.24 4.31 -5.91
C GLY A 168 6.76 4.44 -5.49
N GLY A 169 6.30 3.66 -4.52
CA GLY A 169 4.93 3.71 -4.01
C GLY A 169 3.91 2.86 -4.78
N VAL A 170 4.35 1.86 -5.57
CA VAL A 170 3.47 0.99 -6.35
C VAL A 170 3.25 -0.34 -5.65
N TRP A 171 1.99 -0.69 -5.37
CA TRP A 171 1.66 -2.05 -4.92
C TRP A 171 1.73 -3.03 -6.09
N THR A 172 2.42 -4.15 -5.90
CA THR A 172 2.59 -5.21 -6.91
C THR A 172 2.06 -6.53 -6.36
N ASN A 173 1.02 -7.08 -7.00
CA ASN A 173 0.41 -8.36 -6.64
C ASN A 173 1.32 -9.54 -7.02
N ALA A 174 1.36 -10.58 -6.18
CA ALA A 174 1.96 -11.87 -6.55
C ALA A 174 1.12 -12.54 -7.65
N SER A 175 1.76 -12.97 -8.73
CA SER A 175 1.02 -13.46 -9.92
C SER A 175 1.77 -14.54 -10.71
N ASP A 176 2.78 -15.18 -10.11
CA ASP A 176 3.52 -16.29 -10.74
C ASP A 176 2.58 -17.45 -11.07
N ALA A 177 2.74 -18.07 -12.24
CA ALA A 177 1.92 -19.21 -12.66
C ALA A 177 2.09 -20.43 -11.74
N ARG A 178 3.27 -20.61 -11.14
CA ARG A 178 3.55 -21.68 -10.16
C ARG A 178 2.82 -21.48 -8.84
N ALA A 179 2.37 -20.26 -8.56
CA ALA A 179 1.56 -19.94 -7.38
C ALA A 179 0.05 -20.11 -7.64
N LYS A 180 -0.34 -20.58 -8.84
CA LYS A 180 -1.73 -20.66 -9.28
C LYS A 180 -2.04 -22.04 -9.82
N GLU A 181 -3.28 -22.46 -9.60
CA GLU A 181 -3.85 -23.69 -10.15
C GLU A 181 -5.33 -23.47 -10.47
N GLY A 182 -5.98 -24.46 -11.10
CA GLY A 182 -7.42 -24.40 -11.37
C GLY A 182 -7.83 -23.42 -12.48
N TYR A 183 -6.98 -23.24 -13.50
CA TYR A 183 -7.27 -22.37 -14.64
C TYR A 183 -8.57 -22.76 -15.37
N LYS A 184 -9.40 -21.74 -15.66
CA LYS A 184 -10.61 -21.86 -16.48
C LYS A 184 -10.64 -20.75 -17.51
N GLU A 185 -11.16 -21.04 -18.69
CA GLU A 185 -11.38 -20.03 -19.72
C GLU A 185 -12.51 -19.08 -19.34
N VAL A 186 -12.42 -17.85 -19.84
CA VAL A 186 -13.39 -16.79 -19.57
C VAL A 186 -14.30 -16.63 -20.79
N ASP A 187 -15.61 -16.85 -20.61
CA ASP A 187 -16.62 -16.48 -21.61
C ASP A 187 -16.73 -14.96 -21.66
N ARG A 188 -16.12 -14.36 -22.68
CA ARG A 188 -16.05 -12.90 -22.84
C ARG A 188 -17.39 -12.28 -23.18
N ASP A 189 -18.29 -13.00 -23.83
CA ASP A 189 -19.62 -12.48 -24.19
C ASP A 189 -20.53 -12.44 -22.96
N ASP A 190 -20.48 -13.46 -22.11
CA ASP A 190 -21.15 -13.47 -20.82
C ASP A 190 -20.55 -12.43 -19.87
N LEU A 191 -19.21 -12.32 -19.81
CA LEU A 191 -18.52 -11.31 -19.00
C LEU A 191 -18.95 -9.89 -19.40
N LEU A 192 -18.98 -9.57 -20.70
CA LEU A 192 -19.42 -8.25 -21.17
C LEU A 192 -20.88 -7.97 -20.84
N ARG A 193 -21.76 -8.98 -20.92
CA ARG A 193 -23.17 -8.83 -20.52
C ARG A 193 -23.30 -8.52 -19.03
N ARG A 194 -22.56 -9.23 -18.17
CA ARG A 194 -22.56 -9.00 -16.71
C ARG A 194 -21.95 -7.65 -16.34
N LEU A 195 -20.82 -7.29 -16.97
CA LEU A 195 -20.17 -6.00 -16.77
C LEU A 195 -21.07 -4.83 -17.15
N ALA A 196 -21.80 -4.94 -18.26
CA ALA A 196 -22.73 -3.90 -18.70
C ALA A 196 -23.97 -3.76 -17.78
N ALA A 197 -24.37 -4.83 -17.10
CA ALA A 197 -25.48 -4.83 -16.15
C ALA A 197 -25.06 -4.39 -14.72
N MET A 198 -23.77 -4.45 -14.40
CA MET A 198 -23.26 -4.14 -13.07
C MET A 198 -23.36 -2.64 -12.78
N PRO A 199 -23.96 -2.23 -11.64
CA PRO A 199 -24.02 -0.83 -11.25
C PRO A 199 -22.63 -0.21 -11.06
N ILE A 200 -22.42 0.96 -11.67
CA ILE A 200 -21.27 1.83 -11.40
C ILE A 200 -21.81 3.15 -10.84
N SER A 201 -21.34 3.52 -9.66
CA SER A 201 -21.77 4.74 -8.97
C SER A 201 -20.58 5.55 -8.50
N THR A 202 -20.84 6.81 -8.13
CA THR A 202 -19.85 7.64 -7.40
C THR A 202 -20.23 7.72 -5.94
N TRP A 203 -19.23 7.64 -5.07
CA TRP A 203 -19.42 7.56 -3.62
C TRP A 203 -18.22 8.16 -2.89
N TYR A 204 -18.28 8.26 -1.58
CA TYR A 204 -17.15 8.65 -0.71
C TYR A 204 -17.07 7.68 0.46
N TYR A 205 -15.87 7.42 0.97
CA TYR A 205 -15.73 6.62 2.18
C TYR A 205 -16.23 7.41 3.38
N LYS A 206 -16.96 6.75 4.30
CA LYS A 206 -17.41 7.36 5.57
C LYS A 206 -16.23 7.98 6.35
N ALA A 207 -15.07 7.32 6.32
CA ALA A 207 -13.85 7.77 7.00
C ALA A 207 -13.12 8.94 6.29
N GLU A 208 -13.26 9.08 4.97
CA GLU A 208 -12.64 10.17 4.20
C GLU A 208 -13.53 11.43 4.15
N GLY A 209 -14.83 11.25 4.42
CA GLY A 209 -15.83 12.30 4.30
C GLY A 209 -16.09 12.70 2.83
N PRO A 210 -16.96 13.70 2.59
CA PRO A 210 -17.43 14.04 1.24
C PRO A 210 -16.38 14.74 0.36
N ARG A 211 -15.17 15.02 0.88
CA ARG A 211 -14.11 15.73 0.14
C ARG A 211 -13.44 14.88 -0.94
N ILE A 212 -13.43 13.56 -0.78
CA ILE A 212 -12.77 12.64 -1.71
C ILE A 212 -13.83 11.76 -2.34
N ARG A 213 -14.13 12.02 -3.61
CA ARG A 213 -15.10 11.23 -4.39
C ARG A 213 -14.39 10.10 -5.12
N ARG A 214 -15.00 8.92 -5.09
CA ARG A 214 -14.56 7.69 -5.75
C ARG A 214 -15.61 7.28 -6.78
N ILE A 215 -15.23 6.45 -7.75
CA ILE A 215 -16.13 5.85 -8.74
C ILE A 215 -15.82 4.36 -8.84
N GLY A 216 -16.87 3.54 -8.91
CA GLY A 216 -16.73 2.09 -9.06
C GLY A 216 -17.97 1.34 -8.58
N PRO A 217 -18.00 0.01 -8.74
CA PRO A 217 -19.03 -0.83 -8.16
C PRO A 217 -18.82 -0.97 -6.64
N THR A 218 -19.83 -1.47 -5.94
CA THR A 218 -19.63 -2.04 -4.61
C THR A 218 -18.98 -3.43 -4.73
N ALA A 219 -18.34 -3.92 -3.66
CA ALA A 219 -17.80 -5.29 -3.65
C ALA A 219 -18.91 -6.34 -3.79
N GLN A 220 -20.11 -6.05 -3.27
CA GLN A 220 -21.28 -6.91 -3.38
C GLN A 220 -21.76 -7.02 -4.81
N ASP A 221 -21.88 -5.89 -5.53
CA ASP A 221 -22.28 -5.89 -6.94
C ASP A 221 -21.23 -6.61 -7.81
N PHE A 222 -19.94 -6.37 -7.55
CA PHE A 222 -18.85 -7.04 -8.27
C PHE A 222 -18.85 -8.55 -8.03
N HIS A 223 -19.02 -8.98 -6.77
CA HIS A 223 -19.13 -10.39 -6.41
C HIS A 223 -20.38 -11.03 -7.02
N ALA A 224 -21.54 -10.37 -6.96
CA ALA A 224 -22.77 -10.86 -7.56
C ALA A 224 -22.66 -11.02 -9.09
N ALA A 225 -21.94 -10.10 -9.76
CA ALA A 225 -21.69 -10.18 -11.19
C ALA A 225 -20.73 -11.32 -11.55
N PHE A 226 -19.56 -11.40 -10.92
CA PHE A 226 -18.45 -12.23 -11.39
C PHE A 226 -18.14 -13.46 -10.53
N GLY A 227 -18.69 -13.55 -9.32
CA GLY A 227 -18.36 -14.61 -8.35
C GLY A 227 -16.92 -14.54 -7.83
N LEU A 228 -16.26 -13.38 -7.97
CA LEU A 228 -14.88 -13.13 -7.54
C LEU A 228 -14.86 -12.36 -6.22
N GLY A 229 -13.76 -12.48 -5.47
CA GLY A 229 -13.58 -11.82 -4.16
C GLY A 229 -14.45 -12.39 -3.04
N ASP A 230 -14.39 -11.73 -1.88
CA ASP A 230 -15.05 -12.15 -0.63
C ASP A 230 -16.42 -11.46 -0.40
N GLY A 231 -16.88 -10.63 -1.34
CA GLY A 231 -18.12 -9.86 -1.24
C GLY A 231 -18.05 -8.61 -0.36
N THR A 232 -16.90 -8.29 0.21
CA THR A 232 -16.65 -7.09 1.03
C THR A 232 -15.46 -6.26 0.55
N SER A 233 -14.59 -6.85 -0.25
CA SER A 233 -13.43 -6.23 -0.87
C SER A 233 -13.34 -6.60 -2.35
N ILE A 234 -12.67 -5.75 -3.14
CA ILE A 234 -12.33 -6.03 -4.54
C ILE A 234 -10.81 -6.01 -4.63
N ALA A 235 -10.21 -7.15 -4.95
CA ALA A 235 -8.78 -7.20 -5.22
C ALA A 235 -8.48 -6.50 -6.54
N THR A 236 -7.40 -5.73 -6.60
CA THR A 236 -7.01 -5.03 -7.84
C THR A 236 -6.74 -6.02 -8.99
N VAL A 237 -6.20 -7.21 -8.69
CA VAL A 237 -5.99 -8.27 -9.68
C VAL A 237 -7.29 -8.77 -10.31
N ASP A 238 -8.38 -8.82 -9.56
CA ASP A 238 -9.68 -9.27 -10.07
C ASP A 238 -10.32 -8.18 -10.96
N ALA A 239 -10.27 -6.94 -10.50
CA ALA A 239 -10.76 -5.79 -11.28
C ALA A 239 -9.98 -5.64 -12.61
N ASP A 240 -8.64 -5.75 -12.57
CA ASP A 240 -7.78 -5.71 -13.74
C ASP A 240 -8.04 -6.89 -14.68
N GLY A 241 -8.24 -8.10 -14.13
CA GLY A 241 -8.57 -9.30 -14.90
C GLY A 241 -9.89 -9.15 -15.67
N VAL A 242 -10.94 -8.65 -15.00
CA VAL A 242 -12.23 -8.34 -15.66
C VAL A 242 -12.07 -7.28 -16.73
N ALA A 243 -11.29 -6.22 -16.46
CA ALA A 243 -11.04 -5.15 -17.43
C ALA A 243 -10.31 -5.66 -18.69
N LEU A 244 -9.26 -6.46 -18.53
CA LEU A 244 -8.52 -7.05 -19.64
C LEU A 244 -9.37 -8.01 -20.47
N ALA A 245 -10.17 -8.86 -19.81
CA ALA A 245 -11.09 -9.77 -20.51
C ALA A 245 -12.18 -9.01 -21.27
N ALA A 246 -12.71 -7.92 -20.69
CA ALA A 246 -13.66 -7.04 -21.35
C ALA A 246 -13.04 -6.36 -22.59
N ILE A 247 -11.81 -5.85 -22.50
CA ILE A 247 -11.10 -5.24 -23.63
C ILE A 247 -10.92 -6.26 -24.77
N GLN A 248 -10.52 -7.50 -24.46
CA GLN A 248 -10.42 -8.56 -25.46
C GLN A 248 -11.77 -8.86 -26.13
N GLY A 249 -12.84 -9.01 -25.35
CA GLY A 249 -14.18 -9.28 -25.88
C GLY A 249 -14.72 -8.13 -26.74
N LEU A 250 -14.48 -6.88 -26.33
CA LEU A 250 -14.87 -5.70 -27.11
C LEU A 250 -14.11 -5.63 -28.44
N TYR A 251 -12.81 -5.94 -28.43
CA TYR A 251 -12.00 -5.99 -29.64
C TYR A 251 -12.51 -7.07 -30.63
N GLU A 252 -12.90 -8.24 -30.13
CA GLU A 252 -13.50 -9.31 -30.94
C GLU A 252 -14.84 -8.88 -31.55
N ARG A 253 -15.73 -8.27 -30.76
CA ARG A 253 -17.01 -7.73 -31.26
C ARG A 253 -16.81 -6.63 -32.29
N MET A 254 -15.87 -5.72 -32.06
CA MET A 254 -15.52 -4.64 -33.00
C MET A 254 -15.07 -5.21 -34.35
N ARG A 255 -14.13 -6.17 -34.34
CA ARG A 255 -13.66 -6.83 -35.56
C ARG A 255 -14.78 -7.54 -36.32
N ASN A 256 -15.67 -8.21 -35.60
CA ASN A 256 -16.82 -8.89 -36.20
C ASN A 256 -17.81 -7.89 -36.82
N ALA A 257 -18.08 -6.78 -36.13
CA ALA A 257 -18.92 -5.71 -36.64
C ALA A 257 -18.33 -5.08 -37.91
N GLU A 258 -17.03 -4.76 -37.93
CA GLU A 258 -16.34 -4.23 -39.12
C GLU A 258 -16.41 -5.20 -40.31
N ALA A 259 -16.21 -6.49 -40.08
CA ALA A 259 -16.33 -7.50 -41.12
C ALA A 259 -17.75 -7.56 -41.70
N LYS A 260 -18.78 -7.45 -40.84
CA LYS A 260 -20.18 -7.39 -41.27
C LYS A 260 -20.47 -6.12 -42.07
N VAL A 261 -19.98 -4.96 -41.62
CA VAL A 261 -20.11 -3.69 -42.34
C VAL A 261 -19.45 -3.77 -43.72
N ARG A 262 -18.24 -4.36 -43.83
CA ARG A 262 -17.57 -4.58 -45.12
C ARG A 262 -18.40 -5.46 -46.05
N LYS A 263 -18.90 -6.61 -45.56
CA LYS A 263 -19.76 -7.51 -46.35
C LYS A 263 -21.02 -6.81 -46.84
N LEU A 264 -21.71 -6.09 -45.95
CA LEU A 264 -22.93 -5.36 -46.30
C LEU A 264 -22.67 -4.25 -47.32
N ARG A 265 -21.53 -3.54 -47.25
CA ARG A 265 -21.15 -2.54 -48.24
C ARG A 265 -20.98 -3.14 -49.64
N VAL A 266 -20.25 -4.25 -49.75
CA VAL A 266 -20.06 -4.96 -51.03
C VAL A 266 -21.40 -5.43 -51.61
N GLU A 267 -22.28 -5.99 -50.77
CA GLU A 267 -23.62 -6.41 -51.23
C GLU A 267 -24.47 -5.21 -51.67
N TYR A 268 -24.41 -4.10 -50.94
CA TYR A 268 -25.13 -2.87 -51.27
C TYR A 268 -24.67 -2.27 -52.59
N GLU A 269 -23.35 -2.18 -52.81
CA GLU A 269 -22.76 -1.72 -54.07
C GLU A 269 -23.17 -2.61 -55.24
N ARG A 270 -23.22 -3.94 -55.05
CA ARG A 270 -23.71 -4.86 -56.08
C ARG A 270 -25.18 -4.62 -56.44
N ARG A 271 -26.06 -4.50 -55.44
CA ARG A 271 -27.49 -4.21 -55.67
C ARG A 271 -27.69 -2.85 -56.33
N LEU A 272 -26.86 -1.87 -56.01
CA LEU A 272 -26.89 -0.55 -56.64
C LEU A 272 -26.52 -0.64 -58.13
N ALA A 273 -25.48 -1.40 -58.47
CA ALA A 273 -25.10 -1.66 -59.87
C ALA A 273 -26.20 -2.41 -60.64
N GLU A 274 -26.79 -3.46 -60.07
CA GLU A 274 -27.92 -4.20 -60.67
C GLU A 274 -29.13 -3.28 -60.94
N LYS A 275 -29.44 -2.39 -60.00
CA LYS A 275 -30.51 -1.38 -60.17
C LYS A 275 -30.15 -0.38 -61.27
N GLN A 276 -28.91 0.09 -61.32
CA GLN A 276 -28.47 1.02 -62.37
C GLN A 276 -28.57 0.38 -63.75
N GLU A 277 -28.13 -0.88 -63.93
CA GLU A 277 -28.29 -1.61 -65.19
C GLU A 277 -29.76 -1.76 -65.60
N THR A 278 -30.64 -1.98 -64.62
CA THR A 278 -32.08 -2.08 -64.85
C THR A 278 -32.65 -0.74 -65.33
N ILE A 279 -32.25 0.37 -64.69
CA ILE A 279 -32.62 1.73 -65.11
C ILE A 279 -32.15 1.99 -66.54
N ASP A 280 -30.88 1.73 -66.85
CA ASP A 280 -30.30 1.95 -68.19
C ASP A 280 -30.98 1.08 -69.26
N ARG A 281 -31.46 -0.12 -68.88
CA ARG A 281 -32.21 -1.00 -69.77
C ARG A 281 -33.62 -0.46 -70.03
N LEU A 282 -34.30 0.03 -68.99
CA LEU A 282 -35.63 0.62 -69.10
C LEU A 282 -35.57 1.91 -69.93
N ASP A 283 -34.58 2.77 -69.70
CA ASP A 283 -34.36 4.00 -70.45
C ASP A 283 -34.15 3.74 -71.95
N ARG A 284 -33.32 2.73 -72.28
CA ARG A 284 -33.15 2.26 -73.68
C ARG A 284 -34.46 1.75 -74.31
N ARG A 285 -35.30 1.05 -73.55
CA ARG A 285 -36.62 0.59 -74.03
C ARG A 285 -37.57 1.77 -74.24
N LEU A 286 -37.58 2.73 -73.31
CA LEU A 286 -38.39 3.94 -73.39
C LEU A 286 -38.03 4.74 -74.65
N THR A 287 -36.75 5.04 -74.83
CA THR A 287 -36.23 5.76 -76.01
C THR A 287 -36.61 5.04 -77.31
N ARG A 288 -36.57 3.70 -77.34
CA ARG A 288 -36.96 2.92 -78.52
C ARG A 288 -38.47 3.04 -78.80
N LEU A 289 -39.30 3.00 -77.76
CA LEU A 289 -40.75 3.16 -77.88
C LEU A 289 -41.11 4.56 -78.36
N GLU A 290 -40.47 5.60 -77.81
CA GLU A 290 -40.64 6.99 -78.23
C GLU A 290 -40.34 7.15 -79.73
N ARG A 291 -39.22 6.62 -80.22
CA ARG A 291 -38.91 6.63 -81.68
C ARG A 291 -39.94 5.91 -82.54
N VAL A 292 -40.52 4.82 -82.05
CA VAL A 292 -41.57 4.09 -82.79
C VAL A 292 -42.86 4.90 -82.84
N LEU A 293 -43.23 5.53 -81.72
CA LEU A 293 -44.36 6.44 -81.61
C LEU A 293 -44.23 7.62 -82.57
N ASP A 294 -43.09 8.30 -82.58
CA ASP A 294 -42.80 9.40 -83.52
C ASP A 294 -42.97 8.96 -84.98
N ARG A 295 -42.52 7.76 -85.32
CA ARG A 295 -42.63 7.20 -86.67
C ARG A 295 -44.07 6.89 -87.09
N ILE A 296 -44.91 6.45 -86.14
CA ILE A 296 -46.35 6.18 -86.37
C ILE A 296 -47.12 7.51 -86.47
N MET A 297 -46.84 8.45 -85.57
CA MET A 297 -47.46 9.78 -85.55
C MET A 297 -47.10 10.58 -86.81
N GLY A 298 -45.83 10.56 -87.25
CA GLY A 298 -45.38 11.23 -88.47
C GLY A 298 -45.97 10.65 -89.77
N LYS A 299 -46.30 9.35 -89.80
CA LYS A 299 -47.01 8.74 -90.94
C LYS A 299 -48.48 9.18 -91.03
N LYS A 300 -49.17 9.34 -89.89
CA LYS A 300 -50.56 9.81 -89.85
C LYS A 300 -50.75 11.26 -90.30
N SER A 301 -49.71 12.11 -90.20
CA SER A 301 -49.74 13.49 -90.69
C SER A 301 -49.44 13.64 -92.19
N GLY A 302 -49.00 12.58 -92.88
CA GLY A 302 -48.73 12.60 -94.33
C GLY A 302 -49.83 12.00 -95.21
N GLU A 303 -50.90 11.46 -94.62
CA GLU A 303 -52.05 10.83 -95.32
C GLU A 303 -53.33 11.68 -95.26
N ARG A 304 -53.24 13.00 -95.09
CA ARG A 304 -54.37 13.92 -95.21
C ARG A 304 -54.15 14.95 -96.30
#